data_AF-H9X1F4-F1
#
_entry.id   AF-H9X1F4-F1
#
_cell.length_a   1.000
_cell.length_b   1.000
_cell.length_c   1.000
_cell.angle_alpha   90.00
_cell.angle_beta   90.00
_cell.angle_gamma   90.00
#
_symmetry.space_group_name_H-M   'P 1'
#
loop_
_entity.id
_entity.type
_entity.pdbx_description
1 polymer ?
#
loop_
_entity_poly.entity_id
_entity_poly.type
_entity_poly.pdbx_seq_one_letter_code
_entity_poly.pdbx_strand_id
1 'polypeptide(L)' 'LVGKEEVEKCIKMIMETEVGVELRENALRWKTLSREAMMEGGSSDKDIEEFVQEILSKEWRS' A
#
# COMPACT_ATOMS: atom_id res chain seq x y z
N LEU A 1 18.08 4.42 -20.46
CA LEU A 1 18.85 4.57 -19.21
C LEU A 1 18.51 5.93 -18.63
N VAL A 2 18.10 5.99 -17.36
CA VAL A 2 17.91 7.28 -16.66
C VAL A 2 19.29 7.85 -16.33
N GLY A 3 19.52 9.12 -16.66
CA GLY A 3 20.81 9.79 -16.41
C GLY A 3 20.98 10.20 -14.95
N LYS A 4 22.23 10.34 -14.50
CA LYS A 4 22.56 10.77 -13.13
C LYS A 4 21.86 12.08 -12.73
N GLU A 5 21.81 13.03 -13.66
CA GLU A 5 21.20 14.35 -13.44
C GLU A 5 19.69 14.25 -13.15
N GLU A 6 18.99 13.33 -13.81
CA GLU A 6 17.56 13.13 -13.59
C GLU A 6 17.30 12.51 -12.22
N VAL A 7 18.12 11.53 -11.83
CA VAL A 7 18.06 10.95 -10.47
C VAL A 7 18.32 12.01 -9.41
N GLU A 8 19.32 12.88 -9.61
CA GLU A 8 19.63 13.97 -8.69
C GLU A 8 18.46 14.96 -8.56
N LYS A 9 17.84 15.35 -9.67
CA LYS A 9 16.66 16.24 -9.67
C LYS A 9 15.50 15.61 -8.90
N CYS A 10 15.20 14.33 -9.11
CA CYS A 10 14.13 13.65 -8.38
C CYS A 10 14.40 13.62 -6.87
N ILE A 11 15.64 13.32 -6.46
CA ILE A 11 16.02 13.30 -5.04
C ILE A 11 15.86 14.70 -4.45
N LYS A 12 16.38 15.74 -5.11
CA LYS A 12 16.24 17.14 -4.64
C LYS A 12 14.78 17.58 -4.56
N MET A 13 13.96 17.25 -5.56
CA MET A 13 12.52 17.53 -5.54
C MET A 13 11.86 16.97 -4.27
N ILE A 14 12.08 15.68 -3.98
CA ILE A 14 11.49 15.06 -2.80
C ILE A 14 12.07 15.67 -1.53
N MET A 15 13.39 15.88 -1.43
CA MET A 15 14.03 16.26 -0.17
C MET A 15 13.88 17.74 0.18
N GLU A 16 13.84 18.63 -0.81
CA GLU A 16 14.07 20.07 -0.61
C GLU A 16 12.83 20.94 -0.88
N THR A 17 11.73 20.37 -1.37
CA THR A 17 10.54 21.14 -1.75
C THR A 17 9.31 20.78 -0.91
N GLU A 18 8.35 21.71 -0.83
CA GLU A 18 7.06 21.48 -0.16
C GLU A 18 6.27 20.34 -0.80
N VAL A 19 6.33 20.22 -2.13
CA VAL A 19 5.76 19.09 -2.86
C VAL A 19 6.32 17.76 -2.35
N GLY A 20 7.61 17.73 -2.03
CA GLY A 20 8.26 16.56 -1.43
C GLY A 20 7.78 16.24 -0.01
N VAL A 21 7.41 17.24 0.78
CA VAL A 21 6.78 17.07 2.10
C VAL A 21 5.42 16.41 1.96
N GLU A 22 4.55 16.98 1.11
CA GLU A 22 3.21 16.44 0.85
C GLU A 22 3.26 14.99 0.33
N LEU A 23 4.21 14.68 -0.56
CA LEU A 23 4.38 13.32 -1.08
C LEU A 23 4.76 12.32 0.01
N ARG A 24 5.63 12.71 0.96
CA ARG A 24 6.00 11.86 2.10
C ARG A 24 4.82 11.64 3.05
N GLU A 25 4.05 12.69 3.35
CA GLU A 25 2.87 12.58 4.21
C GLU A 25 1.80 11.66 3.60
N ASN A 26 1.55 11.80 2.30
CA ASN A 26 0.64 10.91 1.57
C ASN A 26 1.13 9.45 1.59
N ALA A 27 2.43 9.21 1.36
CA ALA A 27 3.00 7.88 1.43
C ALA A 27 2.88 7.26 2.84
N LEU A 28 3.09 8.05 3.89
CA LEU A 28 2.91 7.61 5.27
C LEU A 28 1.44 7.29 5.57
N ARG A 29 0.51 8.13 5.11
CA ARG A 29 -0.93 7.88 5.25
C ARG A 29 -1.33 6.57 4.58
N TRP A 30 -0.88 6.34 3.35
CA TRP A 30 -1.17 5.10 2.62
C TRP A 30 -0.55 3.89 3.33
N LYS A 31 0.68 4.00 3.83
CA LYS A 31 1.31 2.94 4.63
C LYS A 31 0.47 2.57 5.85
N THR A 32 -0.03 3.56 6.59
CA THR A 32 -0.88 3.33 7.77
C THR A 32 -2.19 2.65 7.39
N LEU A 33 -2.90 3.18 6.39
CA LEU A 33 -4.16 2.61 5.91
C LEU A 33 -4.00 1.16 5.42
N SER A 34 -2.95 0.89 4.63
CA SER A 34 -2.65 -0.46 4.15
C SER A 34 -2.34 -1.42 5.30
N ARG A 35 -1.66 -0.95 6.35
CA ARG A 35 -1.40 -1.76 7.55
C ARG A 35 -2.70 -2.05 8.30
N GLU A 36 -3.54 -1.04 8.53
CA GLU A 36 -4.82 -1.19 9.23
C GLU A 36 -5.77 -2.14 8.51
N ALA A 37 -5.83 -2.08 7.18
CA ALA A 37 -6.62 -3.00 6.38
C ALA A 37 -6.18 -4.46 6.52
N MET A 38 -4.87 -4.70 6.71
CA MET A 38 -4.26 -6.05 6.77
C MET A 38 -4.12 -6.61 8.19
N MET A 39 -4.29 -5.80 9.23
CA MET A 39 -4.27 -6.29 10.61
C MET A 39 -5.54 -7.10 10.92
N GLU A 40 -5.49 -7.93 11.96
CA GLU A 40 -6.62 -8.74 12.43
C GLU A 40 -7.88 -7.87 12.64
N GLY A 41 -9.00 -8.30 12.06
CA GLY A 41 -10.26 -7.56 12.05
C GLY A 41 -10.30 -6.38 11.07
N GLY A 42 -9.22 -6.12 10.34
CA GLY A 42 -9.12 -5.17 9.24
C GLY A 42 -9.95 -5.58 8.03
N SER A 43 -10.11 -4.67 7.06
CA SER A 43 -10.95 -4.93 5.89
C SER A 43 -10.39 -6.07 5.03
N SER A 44 -9.10 -6.02 4.69
CA SER A 44 -8.47 -7.05 3.86
C SER A 44 -8.35 -8.39 4.59
N ASP A 45 -8.18 -8.38 5.91
CA ASP A 45 -8.21 -9.60 6.73
C ASP A 45 -9.58 -10.31 6.61
N LYS A 46 -10.66 -9.55 6.77
CA LYS A 46 -12.04 -10.06 6.61
C LYS A 46 -12.33 -10.52 5.18
N ASP A 47 -11.92 -9.75 4.17
CA ASP A 47 -12.15 -10.08 2.77
C ASP A 47 -11.43 -11.40 2.40
N ILE A 48 -10.22 -11.62 2.93
CA ILE A 48 -9.47 -12.86 2.73
C ILE A 48 -10.14 -14.02 3.48
N GLU A 49 -10.62 -13.81 4.71
CA GLU A 49 -11.35 -14.81 5.46
C GLU A 49 -12.62 -15.25 4.69
N GLU A 50 -13.41 -14.30 4.20
CA GLU A 50 -14.60 -14.56 3.38
C GLU A 50 -14.25 -15.37 2.13
N PHE A 51 -13.19 -14.96 1.40
CA PHE A 51 -12.72 -15.69 0.22
C PHE A 51 -12.35 -17.15 0.51
N VAL A 52 -11.64 -17.40 1.63
CA VAL A 52 -11.28 -18.76 2.05
C VAL A 52 -12.54 -19.57 2.40
N GLN A 53 -13.49 -18.98 3.12
CA GLN A 53 -14.75 -19.64 3.45
C GLN A 53 -15.54 -20.02 2.20
N GLU A 54 -15.59 -19.15 1.18
CA GLU A 54 -16.23 -19.47 -0.09
C GLU A 54 -15.62 -20.70 -0.76
N ILE A 55 -14.28 -20.77 -0.84
CA ILE A 55 -13.56 -21.90 -1.43
C ILE A 55 -13.90 -23.19 -0.69
N LEU A 56 -13.78 -23.18 0.64
CA LEU A 56 -14.10 -24.36 1.46
C LEU A 56 -15.55 -24.77 1.23
N SER A 57 -16.49 -23.83 1.26
CA SER A 57 -17.91 -24.16 1.06
C SER A 57 -18.20 -24.79 -0.31
N LYS A 58 -17.39 -24.53 -1.35
CA LYS A 58 -17.54 -25.14 -2.68
C LYS A 58 -16.98 -26.57 -2.70
N GLU A 59 -15.86 -26.81 -2.02
CA GLU A 59 -15.23 -28.13 -1.94
C GLU A 59 -16.06 -29.13 -1.13
N TRP A 60 -16.75 -28.68 -0.08
CA TRP A 60 -17.69 -29.53 0.67
C TRP A 60 -19.01 -29.80 -0.09
N ARG A 61 -19.27 -29.10 -1.20
CA ARG A 61 -20.45 -29.31 -2.05
C ARG A 61 -20.18 -30.21 -3.27
N SER A 62 -18.93 -30.60 -3.51
CA SER A 62 -18.54 -31.57 -4.56
C SER A 62 -18.38 -32.97 -4.00
#